data_AF-A0A519LEI9-F1
#
_entry.id   AF-A0A519LEI9-F1
#
_cell.length_a   1.000
_cell.length_b   1.000
_cell.length_c   1.000
_cell.angle_alpha   90.00
_cell.angle_beta   90.00
_cell.angle_gamma   90.00
#
_symmetry.space_group_name_H-M   'P 1'
#
loop_
_entity.id
_entity.type
_entity.pdbx_description
1 polymer ?
#
loop_
_entity_poly.entity_id
_entity_poly.type
_entity_poly.pdbx_seq_one_letter_code
_entity_poly.pdbx_strand_id
1 'polypeptide(L)'
;MQHLQNVNQTKIVDFTVINYDSIIVGLVLGALTLLILWSAARKATSGVPGRFQAAVEMLVEMVDNQAKANIHNAESRKFIAPLGLTVFVWIFLMNFMDMLPVDLLPAIWAQIYGAAGHDPHHAYLRVVPTADLSTTLGLAFAILILRFWYSVKIKGAGGWAHELVSAPFGTSKNPIFALILGVINLLMQIIEYVANTVSHG
;
A
#
# COMPACT_ATOMS: atom_id res chain seq x y z
N MET A 1 23.50 -6.11 5.90
CA MET A 1 22.33 -5.67 6.70
C MET A 1 21.32 -6.81 6.67
N GLN A 2 21.32 -7.67 7.69
CA GLN A 2 20.33 -8.76 7.82
C GLN A 2 19.07 -8.22 8.50
N HIS A 3 17.92 -8.81 8.18
CA HIS A 3 16.66 -8.55 8.88
C HIS A 3 16.65 -9.29 10.22
N LEU A 4 15.90 -8.79 11.20
CA LEU A 4 15.56 -9.59 12.39
C LEU A 4 14.50 -10.64 11.99
N GLN A 5 14.96 -11.84 11.65
CA GLN A 5 14.14 -12.93 11.10
C GLN A 5 13.99 -14.08 12.09
N ASN A 6 12.83 -14.75 12.06
CA ASN A 6 12.59 -15.97 12.85
C ASN A 6 13.48 -17.15 12.42
N VAL A 7 13.82 -17.22 11.12
CA VAL A 7 14.64 -18.29 10.52
C VAL A 7 15.57 -17.67 9.48
N ASN A 8 16.81 -18.15 9.38
CA ASN A 8 17.74 -17.69 8.35
C ASN A 8 17.18 -18.01 6.96
N GLN A 9 17.02 -16.98 6.13
CA GLN A 9 16.47 -17.10 4.79
C GLN A 9 17.41 -17.90 3.86
N THR A 10 17.02 -19.12 3.50
CA THR A 10 17.80 -20.01 2.61
C THR A 10 17.42 -19.86 1.13
N LYS A 11 16.26 -19.27 0.83
CA LYS A 11 15.75 -19.03 -0.54
C LYS A 11 15.15 -17.64 -0.67
N ILE A 12 15.13 -17.11 -1.90
CA ILE A 12 14.57 -15.78 -2.23
C ILE A 12 13.10 -15.66 -1.81
N VAL A 13 12.33 -16.74 -1.90
CA VAL A 13 10.96 -16.83 -1.38
C VAL A 13 10.89 -17.99 -0.40
N ASP A 14 10.77 -17.66 0.90
CA ASP A 14 10.52 -18.62 1.96
C ASP A 14 9.38 -18.08 2.83
N PHE A 15 8.21 -18.73 2.76
CA PHE A 15 7.00 -18.30 3.48
C PHE A 15 7.08 -18.53 4.99
N THR A 16 8.14 -19.17 5.47
CA THR A 16 8.39 -19.41 6.91
C THR A 16 9.18 -18.27 7.55
N VAL A 17 9.82 -17.43 6.73
CA VAL A 17 10.64 -16.31 7.18
C VAL A 17 9.76 -15.10 7.38
N ILE A 18 9.66 -14.64 8.63
CA ILE A 18 8.96 -13.41 9.00
C ILE A 18 10.00 -12.38 9.40
N ASN A 19 9.98 -11.24 8.72
CA ASN A 19 10.84 -10.09 9.01
C ASN A 19 10.15 -9.22 10.06
N TYR A 20 10.50 -9.41 11.34
CA TYR A 20 9.84 -8.71 12.43
C TYR A 20 10.11 -7.20 12.40
N ASP A 21 11.30 -6.81 11.98
CA ASP A 21 11.70 -5.40 11.85
C ASP A 21 10.83 -4.64 10.85
N SER A 22 10.65 -5.17 9.64
CA SER A 22 9.81 -4.55 8.60
C SER A 22 8.35 -4.42 9.03
N ILE A 23 7.81 -5.46 9.68
CA ILE A 23 6.41 -5.46 10.15
C ILE A 23 6.21 -4.44 11.26
N ILE A 24 7.09 -4.44 12.28
CA ILE A 24 6.95 -3.55 13.43
C ILE A 24 7.14 -2.10 12.99
N VAL A 25 8.17 -1.80 12.20
CA VAL A 25 8.42 -0.44 11.72
C VAL A 25 7.29 0.03 10.79
N GLY A 26 6.80 -0.85 9.89
CA GLY A 26 5.65 -0.55 9.04
C GLY A 26 4.39 -0.22 9.85
N LEU A 27 4.09 -1.00 10.89
CA LEU A 27 2.96 -0.77 11.79
C LEU A 27 3.11 0.52 12.61
N VAL A 28 4.29 0.78 13.15
CA VAL A 28 4.58 2.02 13.91
C VAL A 28 4.41 3.25 13.02
N LEU A 29 4.91 3.21 11.79
CA LEU A 29 4.73 4.31 10.82
C LEU A 29 3.28 4.45 10.37
N GLY A 30 2.54 3.34 10.25
CA GLY A 30 1.11 3.36 9.98
C GLY A 30 0.32 4.01 11.12
N ALA A 31 0.62 3.63 12.37
CA ALA A 31 0.04 4.26 13.55
C ALA A 31 0.41 5.75 13.63
N LEU A 32 1.67 6.10 13.33
CA LEU A 32 2.11 7.49 13.27
C LEU A 32 1.37 8.29 12.20
N THR A 33 1.14 7.69 11.02
CA THR A 33 0.33 8.29 9.94
C THR A 33 -1.07 8.63 10.44
N LEU A 34 -1.73 7.67 11.08
CA LEU A 34 -3.07 7.86 11.64
C LEU A 34 -3.06 8.93 12.74
N LEU A 35 -2.04 8.96 13.61
CA LEU A 35 -1.89 9.97 14.65
C LEU A 35 -1.68 11.37 14.07
N ILE A 36 -0.87 11.52 13.01
CA ILE A 36 -0.65 12.80 12.32
C ILE A 36 -1.97 13.29 11.74
N LEU A 37 -2.66 12.46 10.95
CA LEU A 37 -3.94 12.82 10.33
C LEU A 37 -5.01 13.11 11.38
N TRP A 38 -5.10 12.31 12.44
CA TRP A 38 -6.02 12.52 13.54
C TRP A 38 -5.72 13.81 14.31
N SER A 39 -4.45 14.10 14.58
CA SER A 39 -4.04 15.31 15.28
C SER A 39 -4.38 16.57 14.49
N ALA A 40 -4.24 16.52 13.16
CA ALA A 40 -4.63 17.59 12.26
C ALA A 40 -6.15 17.75 12.23
N ALA A 41 -6.90 16.65 12.11
CA ALA A 41 -8.36 16.67 12.09
C ALA A 41 -8.96 17.22 13.39
N ARG A 42 -8.42 16.87 14.57
CA ARG A 42 -8.92 17.39 15.84
C ARG A 42 -8.62 18.87 16.07
N LYS A 43 -7.50 19.35 15.53
CA LYS A 43 -7.05 20.74 15.69
C LYS A 43 -7.50 21.64 14.55
N ALA A 44 -8.24 21.09 13.58
CA ALA A 44 -8.77 21.84 12.46
C ALA A 44 -9.76 22.89 12.98
N THR A 45 -9.50 24.14 12.64
CA THR A 45 -10.38 25.27 12.98
C THR A 45 -10.83 25.98 11.71
N SER A 46 -12.07 26.44 11.65
CA SER A 46 -12.62 27.18 10.50
C SER A 46 -12.15 28.64 10.40
N GLY A 47 -11.34 29.09 11.37
CA GLY A 47 -10.75 30.44 11.39
C GLY A 47 -9.46 30.51 10.56
N VAL A 48 -8.49 31.32 11.01
CA VAL A 48 -7.18 31.40 10.34
C VAL A 48 -6.38 30.14 10.69
N PRO A 49 -6.04 29.28 9.70
CA PRO A 49 -5.34 28.03 9.97
C PRO A 49 -3.91 28.30 10.44
N GLY A 50 -3.47 27.55 11.45
CA GLY A 50 -2.05 27.52 11.83
C GLY A 50 -1.20 26.87 10.74
N ARG A 51 0.13 27.10 10.75
CA ARG A 51 1.06 26.60 9.71
C ARG A 51 0.95 25.08 9.47
N PHE A 52 0.78 24.30 10.55
CA PHE A 52 0.63 22.84 10.46
C PHE A 52 -0.72 22.42 9.86
N GLN A 53 -1.82 23.11 10.23
CA GLN A 53 -3.14 22.87 9.64
C GLN A 53 -3.12 23.17 8.14
N ALA A 54 -2.56 24.31 7.74
CA ALA A 54 -2.45 24.70 6.33
C ALA A 54 -1.63 23.68 5.51
N ALA A 55 -0.54 23.14 6.06
CA ALA A 55 0.23 22.10 5.38
C ALA A 55 -0.58 20.82 5.14
N VAL A 56 -1.36 20.38 6.13
CA VAL A 56 -2.21 19.19 6.00
C VAL A 56 -3.39 19.45 5.05
N GLU A 57 -4.01 20.63 5.10
CA GLU A 57 -5.07 21.03 4.18
C GLU A 57 -4.59 21.02 2.73
N MET A 58 -3.41 21.58 2.44
CA MET A 58 -2.82 21.51 1.10
C MET A 58 -2.62 20.06 0.62
N LEU A 59 -2.19 19.15 1.50
CA LEU A 59 -2.05 17.73 1.16
C LEU A 59 -3.40 17.07 0.90
N VAL A 60 -4.40 17.34 1.74
CA VAL A 60 -5.77 16.81 1.59
C VAL A 60 -6.39 17.29 0.29
N GLU A 61 -6.27 18.58 -0.03
CA GLU A 61 -6.78 19.17 -1.27
C GLU A 61 -6.06 18.60 -2.49
N MET A 62 -4.73 18.41 -2.42
CA MET A 62 -3.97 17.78 -3.50
C MET A 62 -4.49 16.36 -3.80
N VAL A 63 -4.73 15.56 -2.77
CA VAL A 63 -5.25 14.18 -2.94
C VAL A 63 -6.70 14.20 -3.40
N ASP A 64 -7.54 15.07 -2.85
CA ASP A 64 -8.93 15.21 -3.28
C ASP A 64 -9.00 15.58 -4.76
N ASN A 65 -8.25 16.59 -5.21
CA ASN A 65 -8.21 16.99 -6.62
C ASN A 65 -7.79 15.83 -7.55
N GLN A 66 -6.80 15.03 -7.15
CA GLN A 66 -6.41 13.82 -7.91
C GLN A 66 -7.52 12.77 -7.92
N ALA A 67 -8.19 12.54 -6.79
CA ALA A 67 -9.31 11.61 -6.73
C ALA A 67 -10.49 12.09 -7.59
N LYS A 68 -10.79 13.39 -7.62
CA LYS A 68 -11.83 13.98 -8.47
C LYS A 68 -11.52 13.83 -9.96
N ALA A 69 -10.25 13.98 -10.35
CA ALA A 69 -9.82 13.83 -11.73
C ALA A 69 -9.93 12.39 -12.26
N ASN A 70 -9.68 11.40 -11.39
CA ASN A 70 -9.67 9.99 -11.79
C ASN A 70 -11.01 9.26 -11.54
N ILE A 71 -11.79 9.70 -10.56
CA ILE A 71 -12.99 9.00 -10.08
C ILE A 71 -14.21 9.90 -10.26
N HIS A 72 -14.93 9.67 -11.35
CA HIS A 72 -16.14 10.40 -11.70
C HIS A 72 -17.30 10.14 -10.70
N ASN A 73 -17.37 8.95 -10.10
CA ASN A 73 -18.42 8.59 -9.16
C ASN A 73 -18.17 9.22 -7.77
N ALA A 74 -19.10 10.08 -7.33
CA ALA A 74 -19.03 10.76 -6.03
C ALA A 74 -19.08 9.80 -4.83
N GLU A 75 -19.86 8.72 -4.89
CA GLU A 75 -19.96 7.74 -3.79
C GLU A 75 -18.67 6.93 -3.65
N SER A 76 -18.05 6.54 -4.75
CA SER A 76 -16.76 5.84 -4.72
C SER A 76 -15.65 6.74 -4.17
N ARG A 77 -15.66 8.02 -4.54
CA ARG A 77 -14.67 9.02 -4.09
C ARG A 77 -14.71 9.27 -2.59
N LYS A 78 -15.87 9.21 -1.93
CA LYS A 78 -15.99 9.35 -0.46
C LYS A 78 -15.14 8.33 0.31
N PHE A 79 -14.90 7.15 -0.27
CA PHE A 79 -14.05 6.14 0.33
C PHE A 79 -12.62 6.17 -0.22
N ILE A 80 -12.46 6.30 -1.53
CA ILE A 80 -11.15 6.17 -2.17
C ILE A 80 -10.25 7.38 -1.86
N ALA A 81 -10.80 8.58 -1.71
CA ALA A 81 -9.99 9.76 -1.40
C ALA A 81 -9.31 9.69 -0.01
N PRO A 82 -10.02 9.37 1.10
CA PRO A 82 -9.38 9.15 2.40
C PRO A 82 -8.40 7.97 2.41
N LEU A 83 -8.70 6.90 1.69
CA LEU A 83 -7.81 5.75 1.56
C LEU A 83 -6.51 6.15 0.84
N GLY A 84 -6.63 6.86 -0.29
CA GLY A 84 -5.49 7.37 -1.06
C GLY A 84 -4.61 8.31 -0.24
N LEU A 85 -5.21 9.19 0.56
CA LEU A 85 -4.47 10.07 1.48
C LEU A 85 -3.68 9.27 2.51
N THR A 86 -4.31 8.27 3.12
CA THR A 86 -3.66 7.43 4.15
C THR A 86 -2.48 6.67 3.56
N VAL A 87 -2.69 6.00 2.42
CA VAL A 87 -1.62 5.26 1.72
C VAL A 87 -0.50 6.20 1.28
N PHE A 88 -0.83 7.38 0.75
CA PHE A 88 0.16 8.36 0.33
C PHE A 88 1.05 8.81 1.50
N VAL A 89 0.45 9.26 2.61
CA VAL A 89 1.22 9.72 3.78
C VAL A 89 2.01 8.56 4.40
N TRP A 90 1.44 7.36 4.43
CA TRP A 90 2.13 6.19 4.97
C TRP A 90 3.34 5.79 4.14
N ILE A 91 3.21 5.71 2.81
CA ILE A 91 4.33 5.44 1.89
C ILE A 91 5.35 6.57 1.96
N PHE A 92 4.90 7.83 1.98
CA PHE A 92 5.78 8.98 2.13
C PHE A 92 6.62 8.89 3.41
N LEU A 93 6.02 8.52 4.54
CA LEU A 93 6.75 8.33 5.80
C LEU A 93 7.70 7.14 5.76
N MET A 94 7.30 6.01 5.15
CA MET A 94 8.21 4.87 4.96
C MET A 94 9.43 5.24 4.11
N ASN A 95 9.24 5.99 3.04
CA ASN A 95 10.33 6.48 2.19
C ASN A 95 11.12 7.63 2.86
N PHE A 96 10.49 8.43 3.72
CA PHE A 96 11.19 9.46 4.48
C PHE A 96 12.19 8.86 5.47
N MET A 97 11.95 7.62 5.94
CA MET A 97 12.93 6.89 6.75
C MET A 97 14.24 6.61 5.99
N ASP A 98 14.21 6.45 4.66
CA ASP A 98 15.43 6.32 3.85
C ASP A 98 16.28 7.60 3.84
N MET A 99 15.65 8.77 4.05
CA MET A 99 16.37 10.04 4.10
C MET A 99 17.05 10.29 5.45
N LEU A 100 16.66 9.57 6.49
CA LEU A 100 17.36 9.62 7.78
C LEU A 100 18.69 8.88 7.65
N PRO A 101 19.77 9.34 8.33
CA PRO A 101 21.04 8.63 8.27
C PRO A 101 20.85 7.18 8.72
N VAL A 102 21.11 6.24 7.81
CA VAL A 102 20.87 4.80 8.00
C VAL A 102 21.56 4.25 9.25
N ASP A 103 22.62 4.90 9.73
CA ASP A 103 23.38 4.51 10.91
C ASP A 103 22.87 5.12 12.23
N LEU A 104 22.06 6.20 12.19
CA LEU A 104 21.64 6.91 13.40
C LEU A 104 20.66 6.09 14.26
N LEU A 105 19.66 5.48 13.61
CA LEU A 105 18.64 4.70 14.30
C LEU A 105 19.18 3.32 14.77
N PRO A 106 19.99 2.59 13.98
CA PRO A 106 20.71 1.42 14.47
C PRO A 106 21.72 1.75 15.57
N ALA A 107 22.39 2.92 15.54
CA ALA A 107 23.28 3.33 16.62
C ALA A 107 22.52 3.60 17.93
N ILE A 108 21.38 4.30 17.86
CA ILE A 108 20.50 4.51 19.03
C ILE A 108 19.96 3.16 19.54
N TRP A 109 19.55 2.28 18.63
CA TRP A 109 19.09 0.94 18.98
C TRP A 109 20.19 0.10 19.62
N ALA A 110 21.42 0.12 19.09
CA ALA A 110 22.57 -0.58 19.67
C ALA A 110 22.91 -0.07 21.08
N GLN A 111 22.74 1.23 21.34
CA GLN A 111 22.91 1.81 22.69
C GLN A 111 21.82 1.34 23.66
N ILE A 112 20.56 1.27 23.22
CA ILE A 112 19.42 0.77 24.02
C ILE A 112 19.54 -0.75 24.25
N TYR A 113 19.93 -1.51 23.24
CA TYR A 113 20.08 -2.97 23.27
C TYR A 113 21.28 -3.40 24.13
N GLY A 114 22.38 -2.64 24.06
CA GLY A 114 23.53 -2.79 24.96
C GLY A 114 23.20 -2.42 26.41
N ALA A 115 22.38 -1.38 26.63
CA ALA A 115 21.89 -1.02 27.97
C ALA A 115 20.93 -2.07 28.56
N ALA A 116 20.25 -2.86 27.71
CA ALA A 116 19.38 -3.97 28.10
C ALA A 116 20.14 -5.30 28.31
N GLY A 117 21.48 -5.33 28.16
CA GLY A 117 22.33 -6.48 28.45
C GLY A 117 22.51 -7.47 27.30
N HIS A 118 22.17 -7.11 26.06
CA HIS A 118 22.32 -7.97 24.88
C HIS A 118 23.48 -7.51 23.97
N ASP A 119 24.08 -8.47 23.23
CA ASP A 119 25.24 -8.23 22.38
C ASP A 119 24.94 -7.23 21.24
N PRO A 120 25.68 -6.10 21.13
CA PRO A 120 25.46 -5.06 20.11
C PRO A 120 25.59 -5.55 18.66
N HIS A 121 26.28 -6.67 18.46
CA HIS A 121 26.50 -7.29 17.14
C HIS A 121 25.25 -7.99 16.57
N HIS A 122 24.20 -8.19 17.37
CA HIS A 122 22.92 -8.76 16.94
C HIS A 122 21.81 -7.71 16.77
N ALA A 123 22.15 -6.41 16.82
CA ALA A 123 21.22 -5.30 16.64
C ALA A 123 20.88 -5.08 15.16
N TYR A 124 20.35 -6.11 14.52
CA TYR A 124 19.82 -6.05 13.16
C TYR A 124 18.50 -5.29 13.17
N LEU A 125 18.52 -4.03 12.72
CA LEU A 125 17.33 -3.22 12.57
C LEU A 125 17.36 -2.57 11.19
N ARG A 126 16.54 -3.08 10.27
CA ARG A 126 16.27 -2.38 9.03
C ARG A 126 15.10 -1.43 9.24
N VAL A 127 15.40 -0.14 9.20
CA VAL A 127 14.44 0.93 9.54
C VAL A 127 13.51 1.29 8.37
N VAL A 128 13.71 0.68 7.21
CA VAL A 128 13.03 1.06 5.97
C VAL A 128 12.18 -0.12 5.49
N PRO A 129 10.86 -0.12 5.79
CA PRO A 129 9.97 -1.21 5.41
C PRO A 129 9.79 -1.32 3.89
N THR A 130 9.83 -0.21 3.14
CA THR A 130 9.69 -0.20 1.67
C THR A 130 10.88 -0.82 0.94
N ALA A 131 12.03 -0.97 1.61
CA ALA A 131 13.18 -1.66 1.06
C ALA A 131 13.09 -3.20 1.22
N ASP A 132 12.04 -3.68 1.91
CA ASP A 132 11.69 -5.09 2.02
C ASP A 132 10.60 -5.46 1.00
N LEU A 133 10.95 -6.41 0.13
CA LEU A 133 10.06 -6.92 -0.92
C LEU A 133 8.75 -7.49 -0.34
N SER A 134 8.78 -8.09 0.85
CA SER A 134 7.58 -8.63 1.49
C SER A 134 6.57 -7.53 1.83
N THR A 135 7.05 -6.35 2.25
CA THR A 135 6.19 -5.20 2.57
C THR A 135 5.57 -4.60 1.32
N THR A 136 6.37 -4.41 0.26
CA THR A 136 5.87 -3.79 -0.99
C THR A 136 4.89 -4.71 -1.72
N LEU A 137 5.19 -6.01 -1.81
CA LEU A 137 4.26 -7.00 -2.35
C LEU A 137 3.00 -7.14 -1.49
N GLY A 138 3.11 -7.04 -0.17
CA GLY A 138 1.97 -7.06 0.73
C GLY A 138 0.99 -5.91 0.47
N LEU A 139 1.51 -4.69 0.28
CA LEU A 139 0.70 -3.53 -0.06
C LEU A 139 0.06 -3.66 -1.45
N ALA A 140 0.83 -4.11 -2.45
CA ALA A 140 0.30 -4.33 -3.80
C ALA A 140 -0.84 -5.36 -3.82
N PHE A 141 -0.69 -6.44 -3.04
CA PHE A 141 -1.74 -7.46 -2.92
C PHE A 141 -2.98 -6.95 -2.19
N ALA A 142 -2.82 -6.11 -1.15
CA ALA A 142 -3.95 -5.46 -0.49
C ALA A 142 -4.73 -4.55 -1.46
N ILE A 143 -4.02 -3.79 -2.31
CA ILE A 143 -4.63 -2.96 -3.36
C ILE A 143 -5.37 -3.84 -4.39
N LEU A 144 -4.79 -4.99 -4.78
CA LEU A 144 -5.44 -5.95 -5.69
C LEU A 144 -6.77 -6.47 -5.11
N ILE A 145 -6.78 -6.88 -3.83
CA ILE A 145 -8.02 -7.31 -3.15
C ILE A 145 -9.04 -6.17 -3.14
N LEU A 146 -8.61 -4.95 -2.81
CA LEU A 146 -9.48 -3.79 -2.78
C LEU A 146 -10.07 -3.50 -4.17
N ARG A 147 -9.27 -3.63 -5.23
CA ARG A 147 -9.71 -3.47 -6.63
C ARG A 147 -10.81 -4.48 -6.98
N PHE A 148 -10.64 -5.75 -6.62
CA PHE A 148 -11.67 -6.77 -6.85
C PHE A 148 -12.95 -6.48 -6.05
N TRP A 149 -12.81 -6.18 -4.77
CA TRP A 149 -13.96 -5.87 -3.92
C TRP A 149 -14.75 -4.67 -4.45
N TYR A 150 -14.07 -3.60 -4.85
CA TYR A 150 -14.72 -2.42 -5.44
C TYR A 150 -15.35 -2.72 -6.79
N SER A 151 -14.71 -3.53 -7.64
CA SER A 151 -15.27 -3.91 -8.93
C SER A 151 -16.58 -4.68 -8.77
N VAL A 152 -16.61 -5.65 -7.85
CA VAL A 152 -17.83 -6.41 -7.53
C VAL A 152 -18.88 -5.52 -6.86
N LYS A 153 -18.48 -4.62 -5.95
CA LYS A 153 -19.40 -3.70 -5.26
C LYS A 153 -20.11 -2.74 -6.20
N ILE A 154 -19.41 -2.20 -7.20
CA ILE A 154 -19.97 -1.22 -8.14
C ILE A 154 -20.76 -1.89 -9.27
N LYS A 155 -20.24 -2.98 -9.86
CA LYS A 155 -20.81 -3.62 -11.05
C LYS A 155 -21.72 -4.81 -10.74
N GLY A 156 -21.69 -5.30 -9.50
CA GLY A 156 -22.32 -6.56 -9.10
C GLY A 156 -21.52 -7.78 -9.59
N ALA A 157 -21.81 -8.95 -8.99
CA ALA A 157 -21.12 -10.19 -9.35
C ALA A 157 -21.33 -10.58 -10.83
N GLY A 158 -22.54 -10.37 -11.36
CA GLY A 158 -22.86 -10.65 -12.76
C GLY A 158 -22.20 -9.68 -13.75
N GLY A 159 -22.17 -8.39 -13.43
CA GLY A 159 -21.51 -7.39 -14.29
C GLY A 159 -19.99 -7.56 -14.31
N TRP A 160 -19.39 -7.86 -13.16
CA TRP A 160 -17.96 -8.19 -13.07
C TRP A 160 -17.62 -9.48 -13.81
N ALA A 161 -18.39 -10.55 -13.62
CA ALA A 161 -18.16 -11.81 -14.33
C ALA A 161 -18.31 -11.62 -15.85
N HIS A 162 -19.30 -10.86 -16.30
CA HIS A 162 -19.46 -10.54 -17.72
C HIS A 162 -18.25 -9.78 -18.27
N GLU A 163 -17.77 -8.77 -17.55
CA GLU A 163 -16.59 -7.98 -17.94
C GLU A 163 -15.33 -8.86 -18.08
N LEU A 164 -15.11 -9.82 -17.17
CA LEU A 164 -13.96 -10.72 -17.25
C LEU A 164 -13.90 -11.54 -18.56
N VAL A 165 -15.06 -11.87 -19.13
CA VAL A 165 -15.17 -12.65 -20.37
C VAL A 165 -15.48 -11.80 -21.59
N SER A 166 -15.91 -10.54 -21.44
CA SER A 166 -16.29 -9.67 -22.56
C SER A 166 -15.32 -8.53 -22.82
N ALA A 167 -14.43 -8.17 -21.89
CA ALA A 167 -13.39 -7.16 -22.11
C ALA A 167 -12.02 -7.81 -22.40
N PRO A 168 -11.18 -7.25 -23.29
CA PRO A 168 -11.35 -5.99 -24.02
C PRO A 168 -12.03 -6.14 -25.40
N PHE A 169 -12.17 -7.35 -25.94
CA PHE A 169 -12.55 -7.56 -27.35
C PHE A 169 -14.06 -7.75 -27.61
N GLY A 170 -14.90 -7.65 -26.59
CA GLY A 170 -16.35 -7.81 -26.70
C GLY A 170 -16.81 -9.27 -26.71
N THR A 171 -18.12 -9.47 -26.91
CA THR A 171 -18.74 -10.79 -27.12
C THR A 171 -19.24 -10.90 -28.57
N SER A 172 -19.06 -12.07 -29.19
CA SER A 172 -19.56 -12.35 -30.54
C SER A 172 -20.95 -12.99 -30.54
N LYS A 173 -21.71 -12.78 -31.62
CA LYS A 173 -23.03 -13.42 -31.82
C LYS A 173 -22.94 -14.91 -32.12
N ASN A 174 -21.79 -15.39 -32.61
CA ASN A 174 -21.58 -16.81 -32.88
C ASN A 174 -21.12 -17.52 -31.61
N PRO A 175 -21.81 -18.57 -31.13
CA PRO A 175 -21.55 -19.19 -29.82
C PRO A 175 -20.14 -19.78 -29.70
N ILE A 176 -19.60 -20.35 -30.77
CA ILE A 176 -18.24 -20.91 -30.79
C ILE A 176 -17.17 -19.80 -30.70
N PHE A 177 -17.36 -18.72 -31.46
CA PHE A 177 -16.42 -17.60 -31.46
C PHE A 177 -16.51 -16.78 -30.17
N ALA A 178 -17.69 -16.70 -29.57
CA ALA A 178 -17.90 -16.09 -28.26
C ALA A 178 -17.14 -16.83 -27.15
N LEU A 179 -17.09 -18.17 -27.20
CA LEU A 179 -16.32 -18.97 -26.25
C LEU A 179 -14.81 -18.71 -26.38
N ILE A 180 -14.30 -18.71 -27.62
CA ILE A 180 -12.87 -18.48 -27.89
C ILE A 180 -12.46 -17.07 -27.43
N LEU A 181 -13.24 -16.05 -27.80
CA LEU A 181 -13.00 -14.67 -27.35
C LEU A 181 -13.10 -14.55 -25.83
N GLY A 182 -14.06 -15.23 -25.20
CA GLY A 182 -14.20 -15.27 -23.75
C GLY A 182 -12.95 -15.76 -23.04
N VAL A 183 -12.33 -16.84 -23.52
CA VAL A 183 -11.08 -17.36 -22.96
C VAL A 183 -9.92 -16.38 -23.16
N ILE A 184 -9.80 -15.77 -24.34
CA ILE A 184 -8.74 -14.79 -24.63
C ILE A 184 -8.90 -13.54 -23.76
N ASN A 185 -10.12 -13.02 -23.65
CA ASN A 185 -10.48 -11.89 -22.79
C ASN A 185 -10.11 -12.17 -21.33
N LEU A 186 -10.49 -13.35 -20.81
CA LEU A 186 -10.17 -13.75 -19.45
C LEU A 186 -8.65 -13.82 -19.21
N LEU A 187 -7.90 -14.42 -20.14
CA LEU A 187 -6.44 -14.50 -20.05
C LEU A 187 -5.78 -13.11 -20.05
N MET A 188 -6.23 -12.22 -20.94
CA MET A 188 -5.76 -10.83 -20.99
C MET A 188 -6.05 -10.11 -19.67
N GLN A 189 -7.24 -10.30 -19.12
CA GLN A 189 -7.64 -9.67 -17.87
C GLN A 189 -6.83 -10.17 -16.68
N ILE A 190 -6.52 -11.47 -16.64
CA ILE A 190 -5.60 -12.06 -15.64
C ILE A 190 -4.21 -11.43 -15.76
N ILE A 191 -3.66 -11.35 -16.99
CA ILE A 191 -2.36 -10.71 -17.23
C ILE A 191 -2.39 -9.26 -16.78
N GLU A 192 -3.46 -8.52 -17.06
CA GLU A 192 -3.62 -7.13 -16.66
C GLU A 192 -3.63 -6.97 -15.13
N TYR A 193 -4.37 -7.82 -14.41
CA TYR A 193 -4.40 -7.78 -12.95
C TYR A 193 -3.04 -8.12 -12.34
N VAL A 194 -2.37 -9.16 -12.86
CA VAL A 194 -1.05 -9.56 -12.39
C VAL A 194 -0.01 -8.48 -12.69
N ALA A 195 0.04 -7.98 -13.92
CA ALA A 195 0.98 -6.94 -14.33
C ALA A 195 0.81 -5.66 -13.50
N ASN A 196 -0.43 -5.21 -13.29
CA ASN A 196 -0.71 -4.07 -12.43
C ASN A 196 -0.23 -4.35 -11.00
N THR A 197 -0.57 -5.51 -10.42
CA THR A 197 -0.17 -5.82 -9.03
C THR A 197 1.34 -5.85 -8.87
N VAL A 198 2.05 -6.50 -9.80
CA VAL A 198 3.51 -6.58 -9.79
C VAL A 198 4.13 -5.20 -9.99
N SER A 199 3.56 -4.33 -10.83
CA SER A 199 4.10 -2.98 -11.02
C SER A 199 3.85 -2.03 -9.84
N HIS A 200 2.91 -2.34 -8.94
CA HIS A 200 2.66 -1.55 -7.73
C HIS A 200 3.55 -1.96 -6.56
N GLY A 201 4.08 -3.19 -6.58
CA GLY A 201 5.02 -3.71 -5.57
C GLY A 201 6.47 -3.42 -5.93
#